data_AF-A0A1W9R3U1-F1
#
_entry.id   AF-A0A1W9R3U1-F1
#
_cell.length_a   1.000
_cell.length_b   1.000
_cell.length_c   1.000
_cell.angle_alpha   90.00
_cell.angle_beta   90.00
_cell.angle_gamma   90.00
#
_symmetry.space_group_name_H-M   'P 1'
#
loop_
_entity.id
_entity.type
_entity.pdbx_description
1 polymer ?
#
loop_
_entity_poly.entity_id
_entity_poly.type
_entity_poly.pdbx_seq_one_letter_code
_entity_poly.pdbx_strand_id
1 'polypeptide(L)'
;MERLSPYVNVVCRLDPLIYPLNIGEIEEIVKEVVHRGAKQIITSTYKVRRDNFKRMVNSFPECESIWRSLYLAQGEKKRGYIYLSEEMRKELIEMVREVSLKYGVDFSSCREGFAYLNTAKCDGSSFFDHDT
;
A
#
# COMPACT_ATOMS: atom_id res chain seq x y z
N MET A 1 -18.42 10.45 -17.67
CA MET A 1 -17.51 9.50 -17.01
C MET A 1 -17.81 9.49 -15.52
N GLU A 2 -17.90 8.31 -14.91
CA GLU A 2 -18.37 8.15 -13.53
C GLU A 2 -17.25 8.44 -12.52
N ARG A 3 -17.49 9.37 -11.58
CA ARG A 3 -16.57 9.66 -10.47
C ARG A 3 -16.83 8.68 -9.33
N LEU A 4 -15.81 8.41 -8.51
CA LEU A 4 -15.96 7.59 -7.29
C LEU A 4 -16.98 8.19 -6.32
N SER A 5 -16.98 9.52 -6.20
CA SER A 5 -18.02 10.27 -5.51
C SER A 5 -18.09 11.70 -6.05
N PRO A 6 -19.30 12.24 -6.28
CA PRO A 6 -19.47 13.65 -6.58
C PRO A 6 -19.65 14.53 -5.32
N TYR A 7 -19.83 13.94 -4.13
CA TYR A 7 -20.24 14.67 -2.92
C TYR A 7 -19.19 14.70 -1.81
N VAL A 8 -18.28 13.72 -1.77
CA VAL A 8 -17.28 13.61 -0.71
C VAL A 8 -15.89 13.39 -1.29
N ASN A 9 -14.87 13.89 -0.59
CA ASN A 9 -13.49 13.59 -0.91
C ASN A 9 -13.24 12.08 -0.78
N VAL A 10 -12.53 11.50 -1.75
CA VAL A 10 -12.24 10.08 -1.78
C VAL A 10 -10.75 9.86 -1.56
N VAL A 11 -10.43 9.02 -0.59
CA VAL A 11 -9.09 8.51 -0.33
C VAL A 11 -9.08 7.03 -0.66
N CYS A 12 -8.12 6.59 -1.48
CA CYS A 12 -8.01 5.20 -1.91
C CYS A 12 -6.91 4.49 -1.11
N ARG A 13 -7.17 3.24 -0.70
CA ARG A 13 -6.15 2.38 -0.10
C ARG A 13 -5.72 1.30 -1.08
N LEU A 14 -4.49 1.38 -1.57
CA LEU A 14 -3.82 0.30 -2.29
C LEU A 14 -3.04 -0.53 -1.26
N ASP A 15 -3.75 -1.33 -0.48
CA ASP A 15 -3.22 -1.95 0.73
C ASP A 15 -3.81 -3.35 0.95
N PRO A 16 -2.99 -4.40 1.17
CA PRO A 16 -1.53 -4.39 1.18
C PRO A 16 -0.89 -4.57 -0.20
N LEU A 17 0.34 -4.07 -0.34
CA LEU A 17 1.28 -4.49 -1.38
C LEU A 17 1.83 -5.88 -1.02
N ILE A 18 1.66 -6.82 -1.94
CA ILE A 18 2.06 -8.23 -1.80
C ILE A 18 2.99 -8.53 -2.98
N TYR A 19 4.30 -8.51 -2.75
CA TYR A 19 5.26 -8.87 -3.79
C TYR A 19 5.31 -10.39 -4.00
N PRO A 20 5.33 -10.91 -5.23
CA PRO A 20 5.18 -10.17 -6.50
C PRO A 20 3.71 -9.99 -6.96
N LEU A 21 2.76 -10.60 -6.25
CA LEU A 21 1.37 -10.81 -6.63
C LEU A 21 0.64 -9.59 -7.23
N ASN A 22 0.71 -8.40 -6.63
CA ASN A 22 -0.06 -7.23 -7.07
C ASN A 22 0.79 -5.99 -7.41
N ILE A 23 2.09 -6.18 -7.63
CA ILE A 23 3.02 -5.07 -7.84
C ILE A 23 2.96 -4.54 -9.27
N GLY A 24 2.68 -5.43 -10.24
CA GLY A 24 2.59 -5.06 -11.65
C GLY A 24 1.44 -4.13 -12.01
N GLU A 25 0.42 -4.01 -11.15
CA GLU A 25 -0.82 -3.27 -11.40
C GLU A 25 -0.84 -1.88 -10.74
N ILE A 26 0.22 -1.52 -10.00
CA ILE A 26 0.27 -0.28 -9.19
C ILE A 26 -0.08 0.94 -10.05
N GLU A 27 0.61 1.14 -11.18
CA GLU A 27 0.42 2.35 -11.98
C GLU A 27 -0.98 2.43 -12.59
N GLU A 28 -1.49 1.34 -13.13
CA GLU A 28 -2.82 1.29 -13.74
C GLU A 28 -3.92 1.58 -12.72
N ILE A 29 -3.84 0.95 -11.53
CA ILE A 29 -4.81 1.18 -10.46
C ILE A 29 -4.76 2.63 -9.99
N VAL A 30 -3.57 3.16 -9.70
CA VAL A 30 -3.44 4.55 -9.23
C VAL A 30 -3.97 5.53 -10.27
N LYS A 31 -3.60 5.36 -11.54
CA LYS A 31 -4.10 6.19 -12.63
C LYS A 31 -5.62 6.20 -12.67
N GLU A 32 -6.25 5.02 -12.64
CA GLU A 32 -7.70 4.90 -12.76
C GLU A 32 -8.44 5.52 -11.58
N VAL A 33 -8.02 5.26 -10.34
CA VAL A 33 -8.70 5.83 -9.16
C VAL A 33 -8.53 7.35 -9.07
N VAL A 34 -7.36 7.88 -9.44
CA VAL A 34 -7.11 9.32 -9.51
C VAL A 34 -7.96 9.95 -10.62
N HIS A 35 -8.03 9.32 -11.78
CA HIS A 35 -8.86 9.79 -12.89
C HIS A 35 -10.36 9.87 -12.51
N ARG A 36 -10.82 8.99 -11.62
CA ARG A 36 -12.18 9.01 -11.05
C ARG A 36 -12.35 9.93 -9.83
N GLY A 37 -11.32 10.67 -9.44
CA GLY A 37 -11.39 11.75 -8.45
C GLY A 37 -10.85 11.43 -7.06
N ALA A 38 -10.13 10.32 -6.87
CA ALA A 38 -9.39 10.09 -5.63
C ALA A 38 -8.37 11.22 -5.41
N LYS A 39 -8.21 11.63 -4.15
CA LYS A 39 -7.35 12.76 -3.74
C LYS A 39 -6.07 12.32 -3.04
N GLN A 40 -6.05 11.10 -2.53
CA GLN A 40 -4.91 10.52 -1.82
C GLN A 40 -4.86 9.02 -2.06
N ILE A 41 -3.65 8.48 -2.19
CA ILE A 41 -3.35 7.05 -2.15
C ILE A 41 -2.67 6.71 -0.82
N ILE A 42 -3.22 5.73 -0.11
CA ILE A 42 -2.64 5.17 1.10
C ILE A 42 -2.23 3.72 0.84
N THR A 43 -1.04 3.34 1.29
CA THR A 43 -0.55 1.97 1.11
C THR A 43 0.15 1.44 2.35
N SER A 44 0.32 0.12 2.42
CA SER A 44 1.24 -0.55 3.34
C SER A 44 1.69 -1.88 2.71
N THR A 45 2.76 -2.45 3.22
CA THR A 45 3.23 -3.77 2.78
C THR A 45 2.51 -4.87 3.55
N TYR A 46 2.36 -6.04 2.93
CA TYR A 46 1.80 -7.20 3.59
C TYR A 46 2.68 -7.66 4.76
N LYS A 47 2.02 -7.98 5.89
CA LYS A 47 2.64 -8.34 7.16
C LYS A 47 2.10 -9.71 7.58
N VAL A 48 2.99 -10.69 7.61
CA VAL A 48 2.63 -12.09 7.85
C VAL A 48 2.19 -12.33 9.29
N ARG A 49 1.03 -12.97 9.44
CA ARG A 49 0.66 -13.76 10.63
C ARG A 49 0.60 -15.23 10.24
N ARG A 50 1.01 -16.14 11.13
CA ARG A 50 1.14 -17.58 10.82
C ARG A 50 -0.10 -18.20 10.16
N ASP A 51 -1.29 -17.98 10.74
CA ASP A 51 -2.55 -18.50 10.18
C ASP A 51 -2.84 -17.92 8.79
N ASN A 52 -2.75 -16.59 8.67
CA ASN A 52 -2.98 -15.90 7.41
C ASN A 52 -1.96 -16.31 6.32
N PHE A 53 -0.70 -16.56 6.67
CA PHE A 53 0.31 -17.06 5.73
C PHE A 53 -0.06 -18.41 5.13
N LYS A 54 -0.56 -19.34 5.96
CA LYS A 54 -1.03 -20.65 5.49
C LYS A 54 -2.16 -20.47 4.47
N ARG A 55 -3.09 -19.56 4.73
CA ARG A 55 -4.18 -19.24 3.79
C ARG A 55 -3.66 -18.63 2.50
N MET A 56 -2.73 -17.68 2.58
CA MET A 56 -2.11 -17.06 1.40
C MET A 56 -1.42 -18.10 0.53
N VAL A 57 -0.58 -18.96 1.12
CA VAL A 57 0.12 -20.05 0.40
C VAL A 57 -0.86 -21.03 -0.25
N ASN A 58 -1.95 -21.38 0.43
CA ASN A 58 -2.96 -22.26 -0.15
C ASN A 58 -3.70 -21.61 -1.34
N SER A 59 -3.91 -20.29 -1.31
CA SER A 59 -4.59 -19.55 -2.38
C SER A 59 -3.66 -19.25 -3.56
N PHE A 60 -2.36 -19.05 -3.31
CA PHE A 60 -1.36 -18.66 -4.29
C PHE A 60 -0.11 -19.56 -4.16
N PRO A 61 -0.25 -20.86 -4.46
CA PRO A 61 0.83 -21.84 -4.27
C PRO A 61 2.09 -21.49 -5.08
N GLU A 62 1.95 -20.84 -6.23
CA GLU A 62 3.04 -20.33 -7.06
C GLU A 62 3.93 -19.31 -6.34
N CYS A 63 3.38 -18.59 -5.36
CA CYS A 63 4.11 -17.60 -4.57
C CYS A 63 4.75 -18.19 -3.31
N GLU A 64 4.52 -19.48 -2.98
CA GLU A 64 4.96 -20.06 -1.72
C GLU A 64 6.47 -19.98 -1.52
N SER A 65 7.24 -20.40 -2.52
CA SER A 65 8.70 -20.45 -2.44
C SER A 65 9.30 -19.07 -2.14
N ILE A 66 8.86 -18.06 -2.91
CA ILE A 66 9.35 -16.69 -2.75
C ILE A 66 8.90 -16.08 -1.41
N TRP A 67 7.65 -16.31 -0.99
CA TRP A 67 7.17 -15.79 0.29
C TRP A 67 7.84 -16.44 1.49
N ARG A 68 8.15 -17.74 1.44
CA ARG A 68 8.92 -18.40 2.51
C ARG A 68 10.32 -17.79 2.61
N SER A 69 10.98 -17.53 1.49
CA SER A 69 12.27 -16.85 1.47
C SER A 69 12.18 -15.44 2.06
N LEU A 70 11.30 -14.60 1.51
CA LEU A 70 11.19 -13.18 1.87
C LEU A 70 10.71 -12.96 3.32
N TYR A 71 9.70 -13.72 3.76
CA TYR A 71 9.10 -13.51 5.07
C TYR A 71 9.70 -14.42 6.14
N LEU A 72 9.89 -15.72 5.88
CA LEU A 72 10.28 -16.64 6.95
C LEU A 72 11.80 -16.74 7.14
N ALA A 73 12.58 -16.61 6.06
CA ALA A 73 14.05 -16.65 6.14
C ALA A 73 14.67 -15.26 6.32
N GLN A 74 14.20 -14.26 5.58
CA GLN A 74 14.80 -12.91 5.53
C GLN A 74 13.99 -11.85 6.29
N GLY A 75 12.75 -12.16 6.66
CA GLY A 75 11.81 -11.17 7.18
C GLY A 75 12.11 -10.68 8.59
N GLU A 76 11.65 -9.47 8.89
CA GLU A 76 11.83 -8.83 10.19
C GLU A 76 10.65 -9.15 11.11
N LYS A 77 10.92 -9.79 12.25
CA LYS A 77 9.90 -10.02 13.28
C LYS A 77 9.65 -8.71 14.03
N LYS A 78 8.45 -8.16 13.89
CA LYS A 78 8.00 -6.98 14.65
C LYS A 78 6.73 -7.34 15.40
N ARG A 79 6.86 -7.46 16.72
CA ARG A 79 5.80 -7.95 17.62
C ARG A 79 5.28 -9.32 17.16
N GLY A 80 3.98 -9.43 16.87
CA GLY A 80 3.32 -10.67 16.43
C GLY A 80 3.27 -10.87 14.90
N TYR A 81 4.00 -10.08 14.13
CA TYR A 81 3.99 -10.11 12.67
C TYR A 81 5.41 -10.29 12.12
N ILE A 82 5.49 -10.80 10.90
CA ILE A 82 6.74 -10.83 10.13
C ILE A 82 6.59 -9.90 8.92
N TYR A 83 7.47 -8.93 8.84
CA TYR A 83 7.51 -7.92 7.78
C TYR A 83 8.53 -8.37 6.73
N LEU A 84 8.40 -7.84 5.51
CA LEU A 84 9.55 -7.82 4.59
C LEU A 84 10.71 -7.02 5.22
N SER A 85 11.93 -7.25 4.72
CA SER A 85 13.09 -6.44 5.09
C SER A 85 12.79 -4.94 4.90
N GLU A 86 13.38 -4.09 5.72
CA GLU A 86 13.16 -2.64 5.61
C GLU A 86 13.44 -2.08 4.23
N GLU A 87 14.51 -2.55 3.58
CA GLU A 87 14.88 -2.18 2.21
C GLU A 87 13.76 -2.49 1.21
N MET A 88 13.30 -3.75 1.16
CA MET A 88 12.21 -4.17 0.27
C MET A 88 10.92 -3.39 0.56
N ARG A 89 10.59 -3.16 1.83
CA ARG A 89 9.39 -2.38 2.16
C ARG A 89 9.52 -0.96 1.66
N LYS A 90 10.68 -0.34 1.85
CA LYS A 90 10.92 1.04 1.40
C LYS A 90 10.77 1.14 -0.11
N GLU A 91 11.38 0.24 -0.87
CA GLU A 91 11.27 0.19 -2.34
C GLU A 91 9.82 0.07 -2.80
N LEU A 92 9.05 -0.87 -2.23
CA LEU A 92 7.63 -1.04 -2.56
C LEU A 92 6.80 0.22 -2.27
N ILE A 93 7.07 0.88 -1.15
CA ILE A 93 6.38 2.10 -0.72
C ILE A 93 6.75 3.29 -1.61
N GLU A 94 8.02 3.41 -1.99
CA GLU A 94 8.51 4.45 -2.91
C GLU A 94 7.89 4.31 -4.29
N MET A 95 7.71 3.10 -4.83
CA MET A 95 7.01 2.89 -6.09
C MET A 95 5.59 3.48 -6.10
N VAL A 96 4.77 3.20 -5.08
CA VAL A 96 3.41 3.77 -5.00
C VAL A 96 3.48 5.29 -4.83
N ARG A 97 4.43 5.79 -4.05
CA ARG A 97 4.63 7.23 -3.84
C ARG A 97 4.94 7.94 -5.15
N GLU A 98 5.91 7.46 -5.91
CA GLU A 98 6.34 8.07 -7.17
C GLU A 98 5.18 8.14 -8.16
N VAL A 99 4.42 7.06 -8.30
CA VAL A 99 3.22 7.02 -9.14
C VAL A 99 2.16 7.99 -8.63
N SER A 100 1.90 8.04 -7.32
CA SER A 100 0.91 8.96 -6.74
C SER A 100 1.26 10.43 -7.02
N LEU A 101 2.52 10.81 -6.81
CA LEU A 101 3.02 12.16 -7.08
C LEU A 101 3.01 12.49 -8.58
N LYS A 102 3.34 11.51 -9.43
CA LYS A 102 3.24 11.63 -10.90
C LYS A 102 1.82 12.01 -11.35
N TYR A 103 0.79 11.46 -10.69
CA TYR A 103 -0.62 11.78 -10.97
C TYR A 103 -1.19 12.93 -10.13
N GLY A 104 -0.35 13.64 -9.35
CA GLY A 104 -0.73 14.88 -8.67
C GLY A 104 -1.66 14.70 -7.47
N VAL A 105 -1.59 13.56 -6.79
CA VAL A 105 -2.38 13.28 -5.58
C VAL A 105 -1.50 13.05 -4.36
N ASP A 106 -2.10 13.21 -3.17
CA ASP A 106 -1.41 12.96 -1.93
C ASP A 106 -1.07 11.49 -1.73
N PHE A 107 -0.02 11.24 -0.95
CA PHE A 107 0.48 9.92 -0.65
C PHE A 107 0.67 9.71 0.85
N SER A 108 0.40 8.49 1.32
CA SER A 108 0.84 8.07 2.65
C SER A 108 1.10 6.56 2.74
N SER A 109 2.13 6.22 3.51
CA SER A 109 2.32 4.87 4.04
C SER A 109 1.72 4.75 5.44
N CYS A 110 1.06 3.62 5.73
CA CYS A 110 0.45 3.35 7.03
C CYS A 110 1.24 2.29 7.81
N ARG A 111 1.77 2.65 8.99
CA ARG A 111 2.51 1.74 9.89
C ARG A 111 3.73 1.05 9.25
N GLU A 112 4.39 1.75 8.34
CA GLU A 112 5.63 1.29 7.69
C GLU A 112 6.92 1.81 8.34
N GLY A 113 6.81 2.85 9.18
CA GLY A 113 7.97 3.55 9.74
C GLY A 113 8.58 4.60 8.79
N PHE A 114 7.95 4.86 7.65
CA PHE A 114 8.42 5.81 6.64
C PHE A 114 7.57 7.09 6.58
N ALA A 115 7.24 7.66 7.74
CA ALA A 115 6.38 8.85 7.81
C ALA A 115 6.95 10.06 7.04
N TYR A 116 8.28 10.14 6.92
CA TYR A 116 8.97 11.17 6.13
C TYR A 116 8.68 11.11 4.62
N LEU A 117 8.12 10.01 4.12
CA LEU A 117 7.70 9.86 2.73
C LEU A 117 6.28 10.39 2.47
N ASN A 118 5.46 10.58 3.51
CA ASN A 118 4.05 10.94 3.39
C ASN A 118 3.88 12.43 3.05
N THR A 119 2.90 12.76 2.21
CA THR A 119 2.50 14.15 1.92
C THR A 119 1.25 14.58 2.70
N ALA A 120 0.46 13.63 3.19
CA ALA A 120 -0.73 13.86 4.01
C ALA A 120 -0.82 12.85 5.17
N LYS A 121 -1.85 12.98 6.02
CA LYS A 121 -2.13 12.01 7.09
C LYS A 121 -2.78 10.74 6.50
N CYS A 122 -2.38 9.57 6.99
CA CYS A 122 -2.83 8.27 6.46
C CYS A 122 -4.23 7.81 6.91
N ASP A 123 -5.12 8.74 7.26
CA ASP A 123 -6.49 8.49 7.71
C ASP A 123 -7.53 9.37 6.99
N GLY A 124 -7.09 10.16 6.01
CA GLY A 124 -7.95 11.07 5.25
C GLY A 124 -8.42 12.30 6.04
N SER A 125 -7.99 12.48 7.29
CA SER A 125 -8.37 13.64 8.11
C SER A 125 -8.00 14.98 7.48
N SER A 126 -6.93 15.02 6.68
CA SER A 126 -6.49 16.20 5.92
C SER A 126 -7.54 16.76 4.94
N PHE A 127 -8.63 16.04 4.64
CA PHE A 127 -9.67 16.47 3.72
C PHE A 127 -10.98 16.92 4.39
N PHE A 128 -11.01 16.97 5.73
CA PHE A 128 -12.13 17.49 6.51
C PHE A 128 -11.89 18.91 7.05
N ASP A 129 -10.65 19.38 6.97
CA ASP A 129 -10.31 20.74 7.34
C ASP A 129 -10.87 21.68 6.26
N HIS A 130 -12.05 22.24 6.54
CA HIS A 130 -12.57 23.38 5.81
C HIS A 130 -11.61 24.54 6.05
N ASP A 131 -11.07 25.10 4.96
CA ASP A 131 -10.48 26.44 5.02
C ASP A 131 -11.50 27.37 5.69
N THR A 132 -11.13 27.93 6.84
CA THR A 132 -11.67 29.19 7.36
C THR A 132 -11.52 30.30 6.34
#